data_AF-A0A1M7NYM7-F1
#
_entry.id   AF-A0A1M7NYM7-F1
#
_cell.length_a   1.000
_cell.length_b   1.000
_cell.length_c   1.000
_cell.angle_alpha   90.00
_cell.angle_beta   90.00
_cell.angle_gamma   90.00
#
_symmetry.space_group_name_H-M   'P 1'
#
loop_
_entity.id
_entity.type
_entity.pdbx_description
1 polymer ?
#
loop_
_entity_poly.entity_id
_entity_poly.type
_entity_poly.pdbx_seq_one_letter_code
_entity_poly.pdbx_strand_id
1 'polypeptide(L)'
;MLKRLIGLLFPPTQQDTNAGLKMTGNRITVNAEDFTIFTSNYYEEPVNTDSLEVRMLDGLTGHQTNHVQEREICYLSCAYLDNNTHIELLSPYIYKDRVTVNFLLEKHKQISIYVNPADCREYYFDIDFMNA
;
A
#
# COMPACT_ATOMS: atom_id res chain seq x y z
N MET A 1 -16.69 -2.18 -27.07
CA MET A 1 -16.29 -1.06 -26.21
C MET A 1 -16.51 -1.29 -24.71
N LEU A 2 -16.83 -2.51 -24.25
CA LEU A 2 -17.09 -2.82 -22.84
C LEU A 2 -15.83 -3.05 -21.98
N LYS A 3 -14.67 -3.32 -22.62
CA LYS A 3 -13.40 -3.63 -21.92
C LYS A 3 -12.71 -2.43 -21.26
N ARG A 4 -13.13 -1.19 -21.54
CA ARG A 4 -12.54 0.02 -20.94
C ARG A 4 -13.21 0.45 -19.63
N LEU A 5 -14.41 -0.06 -19.32
CA LEU A 5 -15.15 0.33 -18.11
C LEU A 5 -14.74 -0.46 -16.86
N ILE A 6 -14.15 -1.65 -17.02
CA ILE A 6 -13.71 -2.47 -15.88
C ILE A 6 -12.42 -1.92 -15.24
N GLY A 7 -11.57 -1.24 -16.03
CA GLY A 7 -10.35 -0.59 -15.52
C GLY A 7 -10.57 0.71 -14.74
N LEU A 8 -11.82 1.14 -14.56
CA LEU A 8 -12.22 2.29 -13.73
C LEU A 8 -12.81 1.88 -12.38
N LEU A 9 -13.20 0.61 -12.22
CA LEU A 9 -13.79 0.08 -10.99
C LEU A 9 -12.73 -0.47 -10.02
N PHE A 10 -11.53 -0.69 -10.52
CA PHE A 10 -10.37 -1.03 -9.72
C PHE A 10 -9.29 -0.02 -10.14
N PRO A 11 -8.81 0.88 -9.25
CA PRO A 11 -7.59 1.62 -9.57
C PRO A 11 -6.55 0.57 -9.98
N PRO A 12 -5.69 0.86 -10.98
CA PRO A 12 -4.63 -0.08 -11.33
C PRO A 12 -3.90 -0.37 -10.02
N THR A 13 -3.98 -1.62 -9.57
CA THR A 13 -3.07 -2.15 -8.56
C THR A 13 -1.71 -1.67 -9.04
N GLN A 14 -1.05 -0.81 -8.25
CA GLN A 14 0.28 -0.33 -8.58
C GLN A 14 1.06 -1.59 -8.96
N GLN A 15 1.33 -1.75 -10.27
CA GLN A 15 2.09 -2.90 -10.73
C GLN A 15 3.46 -2.66 -10.13
N ASP A 16 3.75 -3.43 -9.09
CA ASP A 16 4.98 -3.28 -8.35
C ASP A 16 6.11 -3.52 -9.34
N THR A 17 6.80 -2.45 -9.73
CA THR A 17 7.78 -2.43 -10.83
C THR A 17 8.87 -3.48 -10.63
N ASN A 18 9.05 -3.92 -9.38
CA ASN A 18 10.05 -4.87 -8.94
C ASN A 18 9.50 -6.27 -8.63
N ALA A 19 8.25 -6.59 -8.98
CA ALA A 19 7.64 -7.90 -8.71
C ALA A 19 8.45 -9.09 -9.29
N GLY A 20 9.23 -8.86 -10.35
CA GLY A 20 10.16 -9.85 -10.91
C GLY A 20 11.23 -10.32 -9.91
N LEU A 21 11.55 -9.52 -8.89
CA LEU A 21 12.50 -9.88 -7.83
C LEU A 21 12.04 -11.07 -6.98
N LYS A 22 10.74 -11.43 -6.97
CA LYS A 22 10.30 -12.70 -6.36
C LYS A 22 11.02 -13.92 -6.95
N MET A 23 11.44 -13.84 -8.22
CA MET A 23 12.10 -14.94 -8.93
C MET A 23 13.63 -14.80 -9.01
N THR A 24 14.14 -13.57 -8.98
CA THR A 24 15.57 -13.28 -9.26
C THR A 24 16.31 -12.63 -8.10
N GLY A 25 15.59 -12.08 -7.12
CA GLY A 25 16.16 -11.34 -6.00
C GLY A 25 16.58 -12.24 -4.84
N ASN A 26 17.48 -11.71 -4.01
CA ASN A 26 17.82 -12.35 -2.75
C ASN A 26 16.68 -12.14 -1.75
N ARG A 27 16.18 -13.23 -1.19
CA ARG A 27 15.11 -13.19 -0.20
C ARG A 27 15.66 -12.94 1.19
N ILE A 28 15.22 -11.85 1.80
CA ILE A 28 15.39 -11.53 3.21
C ILE A 28 14.06 -11.84 3.90
N THR A 29 14.09 -12.61 4.99
CA THR A 29 12.89 -12.85 5.80
C THR A 29 13.03 -12.08 7.09
N VAL A 30 12.03 -11.23 7.36
CA VAL A 30 12.01 -10.31 8.51
C VAL A 30 10.79 -10.64 9.35
N ASN A 31 10.93 -10.67 10.68
CA ASN A 31 9.78 -10.91 11.54
C ASN A 31 8.88 -9.67 11.55
N ALA A 32 7.58 -9.89 11.71
CA ALA A 32 6.58 -8.83 11.77
C ALA A 32 6.91 -7.79 12.86
N GLU A 33 7.51 -8.22 13.97
CA GLU A 33 7.93 -7.37 15.09
C GLU A 33 9.10 -6.44 14.78
N ASP A 34 9.90 -6.74 13.76
CA ASP A 34 11.06 -5.92 13.37
C ASP A 34 10.65 -4.76 12.45
N PHE A 35 9.38 -4.69 12.03
CA PHE A 35 8.85 -3.59 11.23
C PHE A 35 8.37 -2.44 12.09
N THR A 36 8.72 -1.22 11.69
CA THR A 36 8.09 -0.01 12.23
C THR A 36 6.98 0.45 11.30
N ILE A 37 5.75 0.56 11.81
CA ILE A 37 4.61 1.11 11.05
C ILE A 37 4.59 2.63 11.20
N PHE A 38 4.59 3.32 10.08
CA PHE A 38 4.38 4.76 10.00
C PHE A 38 3.02 5.07 9.40
N THR A 39 2.36 6.09 9.94
CA THR A 39 1.17 6.69 9.37
C THR A 39 1.61 7.87 8.51
N SER A 40 1.23 7.85 7.23
CA SER A 40 1.45 8.93 6.28
C SER A 40 0.57 10.13 6.62
N ASN A 41 1.11 11.34 6.43
CA ASN A 41 0.34 12.58 6.50
C ASN A 41 -0.45 12.86 5.20
N TYR A 42 -0.43 11.92 4.25
CA TYR A 42 -1.16 12.01 3.01
C TYR A 42 -2.59 11.50 3.22
N TYR A 43 -3.56 12.36 2.92
CA TYR A 43 -4.98 12.02 2.92
C TYR A 43 -5.46 12.08 1.47
N GLU A 44 -6.08 11.00 0.99
CA GLU A 44 -6.70 11.01 -0.33
C GLU A 44 -8.10 11.60 -0.27
N GLU A 45 -8.37 12.58 -1.15
CA GLU A 45 -9.74 12.97 -1.45
C GLU A 45 -10.47 11.77 -2.06
N PRO A 46 -11.69 11.45 -1.61
CA PRO A 46 -12.42 10.30 -2.14
C PRO A 46 -12.61 10.47 -3.65
N VAL A 47 -12.30 9.41 -4.40
CA VAL A 47 -12.73 9.31 -5.80
C VAL A 47 -14.25 9.26 -5.81
N ASN A 48 -14.86 10.41 -6.05
CA ASN A 48 -16.31 10.55 -6.07
C ASN A 48 -16.86 9.73 -7.25
N THR A 49 -17.39 8.55 -6.94
CA THR A 49 -17.91 7.57 -7.90
C THR A 49 -19.42 7.73 -8.11
N ASP A 50 -20.04 8.73 -7.51
CA ASP A 50 -21.47 8.97 -7.61
C ASP A 50 -21.84 9.44 -9.03
N SER A 51 -23.00 8.98 -9.51
CA SER A 51 -23.53 9.43 -10.80
C SER A 51 -23.86 10.92 -10.75
N LEU A 52 -23.85 11.57 -11.92
CA LEU A 52 -24.19 12.99 -12.04
C LEU A 52 -25.57 13.30 -11.44
N GLU A 53 -26.53 12.37 -11.52
CA GLU A 53 -27.87 12.56 -10.96
C GLU A 53 -27.87 12.64 -9.43
N VAL A 54 -27.08 11.81 -8.75
CA VAL A 54 -26.95 11.83 -7.27
C VAL A 54 -26.37 13.16 -6.80
N ARG A 55 -25.34 13.65 -7.50
CA ARG A 55 -24.72 14.95 -7.20
C ARG A 55 -25.68 16.14 -7.40
N MET A 56 -26.57 16.06 -8.39
CA MET A 56 -27.57 17.11 -8.61
C MET A 56 -28.65 17.10 -7.53
N LEU A 57 -29.08 15.92 -7.06
CA LEU A 57 -30.01 15.76 -5.94
C LEU A 57 -29.41 16.24 -4.61
N ASP A 58 -28.15 15.92 -4.34
CA ASP A 58 -27.42 16.41 -3.16
C ASP A 58 -27.29 17.94 -3.18
N GLY A 59 -26.98 18.52 -4.35
CA GLY A 59 -26.95 19.98 -4.55
C GLY A 59 -28.30 20.66 -4.35
N LEU A 60 -29.41 20.01 -4.70
CA LEU A 60 -30.78 20.54 -4.52
C LEU A 60 -31.28 20.43 -3.09
N THR A 61 -30.85 19.41 -2.35
CA THR A 61 -31.23 19.16 -0.95
C THR A 61 -30.30 19.82 0.06
N GLY A 62 -29.27 20.54 -0.40
CA GLY A 62 -28.29 21.21 0.45
C GLY A 62 -27.37 20.25 1.21
N HIS A 63 -27.38 18.96 0.86
CA HIS A 63 -26.43 18.00 1.39
C HIS A 63 -25.09 18.18 0.68
N GLN A 64 -24.18 18.95 1.28
CA GLN A 64 -22.78 18.88 0.91
C GLN A 64 -22.17 17.64 1.56
N THR A 65 -22.20 16.51 0.85
CA THR A 65 -21.44 15.31 1.18
C THR A 65 -19.95 15.52 0.86
N ASN A 66 -19.36 16.58 1.42
CA ASN A 66 -17.90 16.71 1.54
C ASN A 66 -17.43 15.86 2.73
N HIS A 67 -17.76 14.57 2.73
CA HIS A 67 -17.08 13.63 3.60
C HIS A 67 -15.74 13.32 2.95
N VAL A 68 -14.75 14.19 3.21
CA VAL A 68 -13.35 13.75 3.16
C VAL A 68 -13.27 12.61 4.17
N GLN A 69 -13.37 11.38 3.67
CA GLN A 69 -13.06 10.22 4.48
C GLN A 69 -11.55 10.27 4.67
N GLU A 70 -11.11 10.78 5.81
CA GLU A 70 -9.71 10.66 6.22
C GLU A 70 -9.37 9.17 6.25
N ARG A 71 -8.81 8.66 5.16
CA ARG A 71 -8.28 7.32 5.10
C ARG A 71 -6.86 7.39 5.60
N GLU A 72 -6.62 6.78 6.75
CA GLU A 72 -5.28 6.58 7.25
C GLU A 72 -4.52 5.70 6.25
N ILE A 73 -3.36 6.17 5.82
CA ILE A 73 -2.46 5.45 4.91
C ILE A 73 -1.20 5.12 5.71
N CYS A 74 -0.81 3.86 5.77
CA CYS A 74 0.39 3.43 6.46
C CYS A 74 1.49 2.99 5.50
N TYR A 75 2.72 2.87 5.98
CA TYR A 75 3.80 2.15 5.32
C TYR A 75 4.71 1.51 6.38
N LEU A 76 5.44 0.48 5.98
CA LEU A 76 6.36 -0.25 6.84
C LEU A 76 7.79 0.22 6.58
N SER A 77 8.58 0.38 7.64
CA SER A 77 10.03 0.51 7.56
C SER A 77 10.71 -0.72 8.14
N CYS A 78 11.75 -1.17 7.48
CA CYS A 78 12.67 -2.20 7.97
C CYS A 78 14.10 -1.75 7.73
N ALA A 79 14.90 -1.73 8.80
CA ALA A 79 16.33 -1.52 8.70
C ALA A 79 17.07 -2.86 8.78
N TYR A 80 18.03 -3.07 7.87
CA TYR A 80 18.94 -4.20 7.93
C TYR A 80 20.38 -3.75 7.66
N LEU A 81 21.35 -4.60 7.98
CA LEU A 81 22.76 -4.30 7.86
C LEU A 81 23.36 -5.10 6.71
N ASP A 82 23.91 -4.40 5.71
CA ASP A 82 24.61 -4.99 4.57
C ASP A 82 26.02 -4.41 4.48
N ASN A 83 27.05 -5.26 4.58
CA ASN A 83 28.46 -4.86 4.54
C ASN A 83 28.80 -3.64 5.43
N ASN A 84 28.36 -3.66 6.70
CA ASN A 84 28.50 -2.55 7.68
C ASN A 84 27.75 -1.25 7.34
N THR A 85 26.91 -1.26 6.30
CA THR A 85 26.05 -0.14 5.95
C THR A 85 24.64 -0.43 6.44
N HIS A 86 24.05 0.49 7.20
CA HIS A 86 22.64 0.43 7.55
C HIS A 86 21.81 0.85 6.34
N ILE A 87 20.93 -0.05 5.90
CA ILE A 87 20.00 0.19 4.81
C ILE A 87 18.58 0.15 5.39
N GLU A 88 17.82 1.22 5.15
CA GLU A 88 16.41 1.30 5.49
C GLU A 88 15.57 1.09 4.24
N LEU A 89 14.65 0.14 4.30
CA LEU A 89 13.72 -0.21 3.23
C LEU A 89 12.31 0.21 3.63
N LEU A 90 11.59 0.82 2.70
CA LEU A 90 10.22 1.28 2.92
C LEU A 90 9.25 0.52 2.03
N SER A 91 8.17 0.00 2.61
CA SER A 91 7.14 -0.65 1.82
C SER A 91 6.37 0.36 0.95
N PRO A 92 5.68 -0.13 -0.09
CA PRO A 92 4.59 0.62 -0.71
C PRO A 92 3.55 1.08 0.32
N TYR A 93 2.77 2.10 -0.04
CA TYR A 93 1.69 2.59 0.79
C TYR A 93 0.58 1.54 0.97
N ILE A 94 0.14 1.38 2.21
CA ILE A 94 -0.92 0.46 2.62
C ILE A 94 -2.12 1.32 3.02
N TYR A 95 -3.19 1.24 2.24
CA TYR A 95 -4.42 2.02 2.44
C TYR A 95 -5.30 1.39 3.52
N LYS A 96 -4.75 1.28 4.74
CA LYS A 96 -5.41 0.75 5.93
C LYS A 96 -4.90 1.52 7.16
N ASP A 97 -5.76 1.63 8.16
CA ASP A 97 -5.40 2.18 9.45
C ASP A 97 -4.34 1.33 10.17
N ARG A 98 -3.61 1.96 11.08
CA ARG A 98 -2.50 1.33 11.78
C ARG A 98 -2.91 0.10 12.60
N VAL A 99 -4.13 0.07 13.14
CA VAL A 99 -4.63 -1.07 13.92
C VAL A 99 -4.83 -2.28 13.00
N THR A 100 -5.45 -2.07 11.85
CA THR A 100 -5.62 -3.11 10.85
C THR A 100 -4.28 -3.62 10.33
N VAL A 101 -3.31 -2.73 10.05
CA VAL A 101 -1.96 -3.15 9.62
C VAL A 101 -1.27 -4.00 10.69
N ASN A 102 -1.29 -3.56 11.96
CA ASN A 102 -0.75 -4.33 13.07
C ASN A 102 -1.34 -5.74 13.15
N PHE A 103 -2.68 -5.85 13.08
CA PHE A 103 -3.37 -7.13 13.15
C PHE A 103 -2.95 -8.08 12.01
N LEU A 104 -2.84 -7.56 10.79
CA LEU A 104 -2.41 -8.34 9.62
C LEU A 104 -0.95 -8.81 9.74
N LEU A 105 -0.07 -7.94 10.26
CA LEU A 105 1.32 -8.29 10.54
C LEU A 105 1.44 -9.40 11.58
N GLU A 106 0.72 -9.29 12.70
CA GLU A 106 0.71 -10.32 13.75
C GLU A 106 0.25 -11.69 13.23
N LYS A 107 -0.72 -11.70 12.30
CA LYS A 107 -1.21 -12.93 11.67
C LYS A 107 -0.18 -13.55 10.73
N HIS A 108 0.54 -12.73 9.94
CA HIS A 108 1.46 -13.22 8.92
C HIS A 108 2.85 -13.58 9.50
N LYS A 109 3.20 -13.10 10.70
CA LYS A 109 4.41 -13.36 11.52
C LYS A 109 5.75 -13.00 10.88
N GLN A 110 5.93 -13.25 9.59
CA GLN A 110 7.14 -12.99 8.83
C GLN A 110 6.79 -12.43 7.46
N ILE A 111 7.59 -11.49 6.98
CA ILE A 111 7.46 -10.89 5.66
C ILE A 111 8.72 -11.20 4.88
N SER A 112 8.56 -11.47 3.59
CA SER A 112 9.68 -11.66 2.67
C SER A 112 9.93 -10.38 1.90
N ILE A 113 11.17 -9.92 1.90
CA ILE A 113 11.64 -8.79 1.10
C ILE A 113 12.63 -9.36 0.09
N TYR A 114 12.43 -9.07 -1.18
CA TYR A 114 13.30 -9.52 -2.26
C TYR A 114 14.13 -8.34 -2.73
N VAL A 115 15.45 -8.43 -2.59
CA VAL A 115 16.39 -7.34 -2.91
C VAL A 115 17.23 -7.74 -4.11
N ASN A 116 17.46 -6.82 -5.05
CA ASN A 116 18.37 -7.05 -6.15
C ASN A 116 19.83 -7.12 -5.63
N PRO A 117 20.59 -8.21 -5.90
CA PRO A 117 21.98 -8.34 -5.44
C PRO A 117 22.93 -7.29 -6.04
N ALA A 118 22.59 -6.66 -7.17
CA ALA A 118 23.40 -5.66 -7.83
C ALA A 118 23.07 -4.21 -7.39
N ASP A 119 21.84 -3.97 -6.91
CA ASP A 119 21.38 -2.66 -6.45
C ASP A 119 20.38 -2.82 -5.30
N CYS A 120 20.80 -2.46 -4.08
CA CYS A 120 19.95 -2.53 -2.89
C CYS A 120 18.77 -1.54 -2.90
N ARG A 121 18.72 -0.60 -3.84
CA ARG A 121 17.57 0.31 -4.04
C ARG A 121 16.43 -0.36 -4.80
N GLU A 122 16.71 -1.43 -5.53
CA GLU A 122 15.71 -2.24 -6.20
C GLU A 122 15.29 -3.38 -5.29
N TYR A 123 14.14 -3.21 -4.64
CA TYR A 123 13.57 -4.21 -3.75
C TYR A 123 12.06 -4.33 -3.92
N TYR A 124 11.52 -5.44 -3.45
CA TYR A 124 10.10 -5.76 -3.50
C TYR A 124 9.65 -6.33 -2.15
N PHE A 125 8.58 -5.75 -1.59
CA PHE A 125 7.95 -6.20 -0.35
C PHE A 125 6.82 -7.18 -0.67
N ASP A 126 6.92 -8.41 -0.18
CA ASP A 126 5.87 -9.42 -0.32
C ASP A 126 4.77 -9.22 0.71
N ILE A 127 4.00 -8.15 0.50
CA ILE A 127 2.89 -7.73 1.36
C ILE A 127 1.54 -7.91 0.67
N ASP A 128 1.44 -8.83 -0.30
CA ASP A 128 0.19 -9.10 -1.03
C ASP A 128 -0.97 -9.46 -0.08
N PHE A 129 -0.68 -10.08 1.07
CA PHE A 129 -1.65 -10.39 2.12
C PHE A 129 -2.30 -9.15 2.76
N MET A 130 -1.70 -7.96 2.60
CA MET A 130 -2.29 -6.70 3.04
C MET A 130 -3.50 -6.31 2.20
N ASN A 131 -3.66 -6.87 1.00
CA ASN A 131 -4.77 -6.56 0.10
C ASN A 131 -5.85 -7.66 0.06
N ALA A 132 -5.72 -8.68 0.91
CA ALA A 132 -6.64 -9.81 1.01
C ALA A 132 -7.94 -9.50 1.76
#